data_AF-A0A9E3C0S4-F1
#
_entry.id   AF-A0A9E3C0S4-F1
#
_cell.length_a   1.000
_cell.length_b   1.000
_cell.length_c   1.000
_cell.angle_alpha   90.00
_cell.angle_beta   90.00
_cell.angle_gamma   90.00
#
_symmetry.space_group_name_H-M   'P 1'
#
loop_
_entity.id
_entity.type
_entity.pdbx_description
1 polymer ?
#
loop_
_entity_poly.entity_id
_entity_poly.type
_entity_poly.pdbx_seq_one_letter_code
_entity_poly.pdbx_strand_id
1 'polypeptide(L)'
;MLLKYGLCPDASEALARLCLGARIGQTVGFAAASAGTHAPDGALDGHPYCAATDLHVADLGHAEVRELLSRLADMGFAAFYRRPGFDHWPAYDALHVHAVFAGVKMKPMLQDQIHQWLHGLNGLASRARYEFWQPSAAQCQVVRALFLAHNSPVAA
;
A
#
# COMPACT_ATOMS: atom_id res chain seq x y z
N MET A 1 -6.82 10.90 15.88
CA MET A 1 -5.83 11.92 15.44
C MET A 1 -5.07 11.36 14.26
N LEU A 2 -4.84 12.14 13.20
CA LEU A 2 -4.05 11.69 12.05
C LEU A 2 -2.57 11.61 12.42
N LEU A 3 -1.90 10.53 12.00
CA LEU A 3 -0.46 10.34 12.15
C LEU A 3 0.33 11.24 11.20
N LYS A 4 -0.21 11.49 10.00
CA LYS A 4 0.42 12.30 8.97
C LYS A 4 -0.64 12.87 8.02
N TYR A 5 -0.41 14.08 7.52
CA TYR A 5 -1.24 14.71 6.50
C TYR A 5 -1.31 13.83 5.24
N GLY A 6 -2.47 13.78 4.58
CA GLY A 6 -2.68 12.97 3.37
C GLY A 6 -3.08 11.52 3.61
N LEU A 7 -3.12 11.05 4.87
CA LEU A 7 -3.77 9.79 5.21
C LEU A 7 -5.27 9.99 5.38
N CYS A 8 -6.05 8.97 5.03
CA CYS A 8 -7.40 8.86 5.57
C CYS A 8 -7.36 8.45 7.06
N PRO A 9 -8.37 8.82 7.88
CA PRO A 9 -8.44 8.50 9.30
C PRO A 9 -8.29 7.01 9.60
N ASP A 10 -8.95 6.14 8.84
CA ASP A 10 -8.94 4.70 9.08
C ASP A 10 -7.55 4.10 8.79
N ALA A 11 -6.90 4.49 7.70
CA ALA A 11 -5.51 4.09 7.43
C ALA A 11 -4.57 4.61 8.52
N SER A 12 -4.77 5.85 8.97
CA SER A 12 -4.00 6.43 10.07
C SER A 12 -4.18 5.67 11.38
N GLU A 13 -5.41 5.27 11.72
CA GLU A 13 -5.69 4.50 12.92
C GLU A 13 -5.05 3.11 12.82
N ALA A 14 -5.16 2.45 11.67
CA ALA A 14 -4.55 1.15 11.44
C ALA A 14 -3.02 1.20 11.59
N LEU A 15 -2.36 2.20 10.98
CA LEU A 15 -0.91 2.41 11.14
C LEU A 15 -0.54 2.75 12.59
N ALA A 16 -1.41 3.45 13.33
CA ALA A 16 -1.18 3.79 14.74
C ALA A 16 -1.24 2.54 15.63
N ARG A 17 -2.20 1.65 15.40
CA ARG A 17 -2.30 0.35 16.10
C ARG A 17 -1.08 -0.54 15.86
N LEU A 18 -0.38 -0.35 14.75
CA LEU A 18 0.88 -1.03 14.43
C LEU A 18 2.14 -0.26 14.90
N CYS A 19 1.98 0.91 15.52
CA CYS A 19 3.06 1.80 15.95
C CYS A 19 3.98 2.26 14.80
N LEU A 20 3.43 2.46 13.59
CA LEU A 20 4.22 2.75 12.38
C LEU A 20 4.36 4.24 12.06
N GLY A 21 3.86 5.14 12.91
CA GLY A 21 3.84 6.58 12.64
C GLY A 21 5.20 7.17 12.25
N ALA A 22 6.27 6.78 12.96
CA ALA A 22 7.63 7.26 12.68
C ALA A 22 8.23 6.70 11.37
N ARG A 23 7.64 5.65 10.79
CA ARG A 23 8.10 5.03 9.54
C ARG A 23 7.45 5.63 8.31
N ILE A 24 6.41 6.45 8.45
CA ILE A 24 5.67 6.99 7.31
C ILE A 24 6.55 7.98 6.54
N GLY A 25 6.99 7.60 5.35
CA GLY A 25 7.78 8.43 4.45
C GLY A 25 6.89 9.34 3.60
N GLN A 26 6.06 8.75 2.75
CA GLN A 26 5.21 9.48 1.81
C GLN A 26 3.74 9.07 1.93
N THR A 27 2.85 10.04 1.79
CA THR A 27 1.38 9.87 1.81
C THR A 27 0.81 10.50 0.53
N VAL A 28 0.32 11.74 0.60
CA VAL A 28 -0.13 12.50 -0.56
C VAL A 28 1.01 13.36 -1.12
N GLY A 29 1.19 13.38 -2.43
CA GLY A 29 2.20 14.19 -3.10
C GLY A 29 2.30 13.97 -4.60
N PHE A 30 3.00 14.88 -5.28
CA PHE A 30 3.15 14.88 -6.74
C PHE A 30 4.61 14.71 -7.18
N ALA A 31 5.44 14.06 -6.38
CA ALA A 31 6.82 13.79 -6.77
C ALA A 31 6.84 13.02 -8.09
N ALA A 32 7.63 13.46 -9.08
CA ALA A 32 7.64 12.84 -10.41
C ALA A 32 7.96 11.34 -10.34
N ALA A 33 8.86 10.95 -9.42
CA ALA A 33 9.22 9.56 -9.14
C ALA A 33 8.04 8.67 -8.71
N SER A 34 6.95 9.25 -8.18
CA SER A 34 5.77 8.48 -7.80
C SER A 34 4.88 8.10 -8.99
N ALA A 35 5.13 8.65 -10.18
CA ALA A 35 4.32 8.47 -11.38
C ALA A 35 2.81 8.68 -11.14
N GLY A 36 2.44 9.57 -10.22
CA GLY A 36 1.05 9.86 -9.87
C GLY A 36 0.42 8.92 -8.85
N THR A 37 1.12 7.87 -8.41
CA THR A 37 0.62 6.89 -7.41
C THR A 37 0.21 7.56 -6.09
N HIS A 38 0.93 8.61 -5.69
CA HIS A 38 0.67 9.40 -4.48
C HIS A 38 -0.16 10.67 -4.72
N ALA A 39 -0.62 10.91 -5.96
CA ALA A 39 -1.56 11.98 -6.22
C ALA A 39 -2.88 11.73 -5.44
N PRO A 40 -3.58 12.79 -5.00
CA PRO A 40 -4.80 12.65 -4.21
C PRO A 40 -5.82 11.73 -4.87
N ASP A 41 -6.39 10.82 -4.09
CA ASP A 41 -7.50 9.95 -4.49
C ASP A 41 -8.86 10.63 -4.30
N GLY A 42 -8.90 11.63 -3.42
CA GLY A 42 -10.08 12.44 -3.11
C GLY A 42 -9.81 13.35 -1.93
N ALA A 43 -10.88 13.80 -1.29
CA ALA A 43 -10.81 14.54 -0.03
C ALA A 43 -11.76 13.91 1.00
N LEU A 44 -11.37 13.96 2.27
CA LEU A 44 -12.19 13.62 3.42
C LEU A 44 -12.15 14.79 4.40
N ASP A 45 -13.31 15.25 4.86
CA ASP A 45 -13.44 16.44 5.73
C ASP A 45 -12.70 17.67 5.19
N GLY A 46 -12.74 17.86 3.87
CA GLY A 46 -12.06 18.97 3.18
C GLY A 46 -10.55 18.81 3.00
N HIS A 47 -9.95 17.70 3.46
CA HIS A 47 -8.52 17.44 3.34
C HIS A 47 -8.23 16.37 2.28
N PRO A 48 -7.29 16.60 1.34
CA PRO A 48 -6.95 15.60 0.35
C PRO A 48 -6.30 14.38 1.03
N TYR A 49 -6.60 13.20 0.53
CA TYR A 49 -5.95 11.96 0.97
C TYR A 49 -5.42 11.16 -0.22
N CYS A 50 -4.46 10.28 0.06
CA CYS A 50 -4.06 9.20 -0.82
C CYS A 50 -4.24 7.86 -0.11
N ALA A 51 -4.74 6.85 -0.81
CA ALA A 51 -4.86 5.49 -0.29
C ALA A 51 -3.50 4.79 -0.19
N ALA A 52 -2.48 5.27 -0.92
CA ALA A 52 -1.11 4.75 -0.88
C ALA A 52 -0.26 5.47 0.18
N THR A 53 0.55 4.69 0.88
CA THR A 53 1.51 5.16 1.89
C THR A 53 2.81 4.41 1.75
N ASP A 54 3.92 5.15 1.72
CA ASP A 54 5.26 4.55 1.72
C ASP A 54 5.85 4.55 3.13
N LEU A 55 6.45 3.42 3.50
CA LEU A 55 7.08 3.20 4.80
C LEU A 55 8.58 2.96 4.66
N HIS A 56 9.38 3.64 5.48
CA HIS A 56 10.81 3.41 5.61
C HIS A 56 11.09 2.11 6.37
N VAL A 57 11.91 1.25 5.76
CA VAL A 57 12.23 -0.09 6.26
C VAL A 57 13.72 -0.44 6.10
N ALA A 58 14.58 0.55 5.92
CA ALA A 58 16.01 0.33 5.69
C ALA A 58 16.74 -0.26 6.91
N ASP A 59 16.17 -0.11 8.09
CA ASP A 59 16.62 -0.65 9.37
C ASP A 59 16.09 -2.06 9.66
N LEU A 60 15.22 -2.62 8.82
CA LEU A 60 14.59 -3.91 9.04
C LEU A 60 15.23 -5.03 8.20
N GLY A 61 15.43 -6.19 8.81
CA GLY A 61 15.77 -7.43 8.11
C GLY A 61 14.59 -8.02 7.35
N HIS A 62 14.86 -8.92 6.40
CA HIS A 62 13.81 -9.51 5.55
C HIS A 62 12.70 -10.22 6.34
N ALA A 63 13.03 -10.89 7.46
CA ALA A 63 12.03 -11.55 8.31
C ALA A 63 11.08 -10.52 8.95
N GLU A 64 11.62 -9.39 9.42
CA GLU A 64 10.85 -8.30 10.01
C GLU A 64 9.98 -7.59 8.96
N VAL A 65 10.48 -7.46 7.73
CA VAL A 65 9.67 -6.94 6.61
C VAL A 65 8.51 -7.90 6.30
N ARG A 66 8.72 -9.22 6.26
CA ARG A 66 7.64 -10.19 6.05
C ARG A 66 6.57 -10.11 7.14
N GLU A 67 6.99 -9.99 8.40
CA GLU A 67 6.08 -9.79 9.53
C GLU A 67 5.29 -8.48 9.40
N LEU A 68 5.98 -7.39 9.03
CA LEU A 68 5.34 -6.10 8.76
C LEU A 68 4.29 -6.20 7.64
N LEU A 69 4.60 -6.87 6.52
CA LEU A 69 3.66 -7.08 5.42
C LEU A 69 2.44 -7.89 5.87
N SER A 70 2.63 -8.93 6.69
CA SER A 70 1.53 -9.73 7.26
C SER A 70 0.61 -8.86 8.13
N ARG A 71 1.19 -8.10 9.07
CA ARG A 71 0.42 -7.23 9.98
C ARG A 71 -0.31 -6.11 9.25
N LEU A 72 0.29 -5.58 8.18
CA LEU A 72 -0.37 -4.61 7.30
C LEU A 72 -1.56 -5.23 6.57
N ALA A 73 -1.43 -6.46 6.06
CA ALA A 73 -2.51 -7.18 5.39
C ALA A 73 -3.68 -7.49 6.34
N ASP A 74 -3.38 -7.85 7.60
CA ASP A 74 -4.39 -8.05 8.65
C ASP A 74 -5.19 -6.77 8.94
N MET A 75 -4.59 -5.61 8.69
CA MET A 75 -5.21 -4.29 8.82
C MET A 75 -5.85 -3.78 7.52
N GLY A 76 -5.86 -4.57 6.45
CA GLY A 76 -6.49 -4.18 5.18
C GLY A 76 -5.60 -3.41 4.20
N PHE A 77 -4.28 -3.47 4.37
CA PHE A 77 -3.35 -2.92 3.38
C PHE A 77 -2.86 -4.01 2.41
N ALA A 78 -2.92 -3.72 1.12
CA ALA A 78 -2.13 -4.43 0.13
C ALA A 78 -0.73 -3.81 0.08
N ALA A 79 0.27 -4.50 0.63
CA ALA A 79 1.62 -3.97 0.77
C ALA A 79 2.65 -4.74 -0.07
N PHE A 80 3.56 -4.00 -0.69
CA PHE A 80 4.65 -4.50 -1.53
C PHE A 80 5.99 -4.01 -0.98
N TYR A 81 6.95 -4.91 -0.82
CA TYR A 81 8.32 -4.54 -0.49
C TYR A 81 9.06 -4.13 -1.77
N ARG A 82 9.37 -2.84 -1.88
CA ARG A 82 10.10 -2.26 -3.00
C ARG A 82 11.60 -2.35 -2.72
N ARG A 83 12.18 -3.50 -3.07
CA ARG A 83 13.62 -3.78 -2.90
C ARG A 83 14.38 -3.51 -4.21
N PRO A 84 15.40 -2.64 -4.23
CA PRO A 84 16.17 -2.35 -5.43
C PRO A 84 16.67 -3.62 -6.14
N GLY A 85 16.30 -3.77 -7.41
CA GLY A 85 16.76 -4.88 -8.26
C GLY A 85 16.03 -6.21 -8.04
N PHE A 86 14.92 -6.23 -7.32
CA PHE A 86 14.14 -7.44 -7.05
C PHE A 86 12.65 -7.24 -7.30
N ASP A 87 11.91 -8.32 -7.60
CA ASP A 87 10.47 -8.27 -7.95
C ASP A 87 10.13 -7.22 -9.03
N HIS A 88 11.09 -7.02 -9.95
CA HIS A 88 11.06 -6.01 -11.02
C HIS A 88 11.04 -4.55 -10.54
N TRP A 89 11.34 -4.30 -9.27
CA TRP A 89 11.61 -2.96 -8.77
C TRP A 89 12.98 -2.47 -9.29
N PRO A 90 13.08 -1.27 -9.89
CA PRO A 90 14.33 -0.79 -10.45
C PRO A 90 15.47 -0.75 -9.43
N ALA A 91 16.67 -1.12 -9.86
CA ALA A 91 17.85 -1.18 -8.98
C ALA A 91 18.31 0.19 -8.45
N TYR A 92 17.87 1.28 -9.07
CA TYR A 92 18.19 2.65 -8.68
C TYR A 92 17.09 3.31 -7.83
N ASP A 93 15.92 2.69 -7.70
CA ASP A 93 14.80 3.26 -6.94
C ASP A 93 14.91 2.90 -5.45
N ALA A 94 14.36 3.75 -4.59
CA ALA A 94 14.56 3.66 -3.15
C ALA A 94 13.93 2.42 -2.50
N LEU A 95 14.59 1.91 -1.46
CA LEU A 95 14.08 0.85 -0.58
C LEU A 95 12.93 1.35 0.30
N HIS A 96 11.75 0.77 0.18
CA HIS A 96 10.60 1.07 1.04
C HIS A 96 9.55 -0.05 0.99
N VAL A 97 8.52 0.04 1.84
CA VAL A 97 7.26 -0.70 1.64
C VAL A 97 6.23 0.26 1.09
N HIS A 98 5.63 -0.09 -0.05
CA HIS A 98 4.50 0.61 -0.64
C HIS A 98 3.21 -0.07 -0.19
N ALA A 99 2.38 0.60 0.60
CA ALA A 99 1.17 0.05 1.19
C ALA A 99 -0.07 0.80 0.73
N VAL A 100 -1.01 0.10 0.09
CA VAL A 100 -2.30 0.66 -0.37
C VAL A 100 -3.41 0.22 0.57
N PHE A 101 -4.06 1.17 1.25
CA PHE A 101 -5.18 0.88 2.14
C PHE A 101 -6.46 0.60 1.34
N ALA A 102 -7.05 -0.58 1.52
CA ALA A 102 -8.23 -1.01 0.77
C ALA A 102 -9.53 -0.35 1.23
N GLY A 103 -9.58 0.13 2.47
CA GLY A 103 -10.80 0.65 3.12
C GLY A 103 -11.22 2.06 2.71
N VAL A 104 -10.80 2.54 1.54
CA VAL A 104 -11.19 3.86 1.02
C VAL A 104 -11.38 3.83 -0.49
N LYS A 105 -12.10 4.81 -1.01
CA LYS A 105 -12.18 5.03 -2.45
C LYS A 105 -10.80 5.42 -2.98
N MET A 106 -10.42 4.90 -4.14
CA MET A 106 -9.12 5.20 -4.73
C MET A 106 -9.17 5.28 -6.26
N LYS A 107 -8.17 5.90 -6.86
CA LYS A 107 -8.05 6.03 -8.32
C LYS A 107 -7.74 4.68 -9.00
N PRO A 108 -8.06 4.50 -10.30
CA PRO A 108 -7.95 3.21 -10.99
C PRO A 108 -6.58 2.52 -10.88
N MET A 109 -5.48 3.29 -10.89
CA MET A 109 -4.14 2.68 -10.78
C MET A 109 -3.91 1.99 -9.43
N LEU A 110 -4.45 2.53 -8.33
CA LEU A 110 -4.34 1.89 -7.01
C LEU A 110 -5.31 0.71 -6.89
N GLN A 111 -6.48 0.80 -7.52
CA GLN A 111 -7.39 -0.35 -7.64
C GLN A 111 -6.71 -1.52 -8.37
N ASP A 112 -5.98 -1.23 -9.46
CA ASP A 112 -5.20 -2.25 -10.17
C ASP A 112 -4.13 -2.88 -9.28
N GLN A 113 -3.45 -2.10 -8.43
CA GLN A 113 -2.50 -2.64 -7.46
C GLN A 113 -3.15 -3.56 -6.42
N ILE A 114 -4.35 -3.21 -5.90
CA ILE A 114 -5.11 -4.11 -5.01
C ILE A 114 -5.41 -5.43 -5.73
N HIS A 115 -5.90 -5.38 -6.98
CA HIS A 115 -6.19 -6.58 -7.74
C HIS A 115 -4.92 -7.42 -7.98
N GLN A 116 -3.84 -6.79 -8.42
CA GLN A 116 -2.55 -7.44 -8.60
C GLN A 116 -2.10 -8.15 -7.32
N TRP A 117 -2.18 -7.49 -6.17
CA TRP A 117 -1.85 -8.08 -4.87
C TRP A 117 -2.70 -9.32 -4.55
N LEU A 118 -4.02 -9.24 -4.77
CA LEU A 118 -4.95 -10.37 -4.57
C LEU A 118 -4.66 -11.57 -5.51
N HIS A 119 -3.95 -11.33 -6.61
CA HIS A 119 -3.52 -12.35 -7.56
C HIS A 119 -2.03 -12.72 -7.43
N GLY A 120 -1.34 -12.23 -6.39
CA GLY A 120 0.07 -12.55 -6.13
C GLY A 120 1.05 -11.87 -7.10
N LEU A 121 0.66 -10.76 -7.71
CA LEU A 121 1.45 -9.97 -8.64
C LEU A 121 2.08 -8.76 -7.95
N ASN A 122 3.09 -8.16 -8.57
CA ASN A 122 3.98 -7.17 -7.94
C ASN A 122 3.43 -5.73 -7.85
N GLY A 123 2.21 -5.46 -8.31
CA GLY A 123 1.62 -4.13 -8.25
C GLY A 123 2.40 -3.09 -9.07
N LEU A 124 3.08 -3.53 -10.13
CA LEU A 124 3.79 -2.68 -11.09
C LEU A 124 3.17 -2.83 -12.48
N ALA A 125 3.57 -1.97 -13.41
CA ALA A 125 3.15 -2.07 -14.80
C ALA A 125 3.50 -3.42 -15.45
N SER A 126 4.57 -4.09 -14.98
CA SER A 126 4.98 -5.40 -15.49
C SER A 126 4.01 -6.53 -15.12
N ARG A 127 3.18 -6.37 -14.07
CA ARG A 127 2.26 -7.41 -13.58
C ARG A 127 2.95 -8.75 -13.34
N ALA A 128 4.24 -8.73 -13.02
CA ALA A 128 5.02 -9.93 -12.79
C ALA A 128 4.62 -10.56 -11.46
N ARG A 129 4.99 -11.83 -11.26
CA ARG A 129 4.80 -12.49 -9.95
C ARG A 129 5.59 -11.74 -8.88
N TYR A 130 4.98 -11.62 -7.71
CA TYR A 130 5.63 -11.08 -6.52
C TYR A 130 6.25 -12.23 -5.73
N GLU A 131 7.57 -12.31 -5.66
CA GLU A 131 8.25 -13.47 -5.08
C GLU A 131 8.60 -13.26 -3.60
N PHE A 132 8.79 -12.01 -3.15
CA PHE A 132 9.24 -11.76 -1.80
C PHE A 132 8.29 -12.36 -0.75
N TRP A 133 6.99 -12.10 -0.83
CA TRP A 133 6.03 -12.55 0.17
C TRP A 133 4.65 -12.73 -0.44
N GLN A 134 3.84 -13.65 0.10
CA GLN A 134 2.48 -13.90 -0.39
C GLN A 134 1.51 -13.89 0.79
N PRO A 135 0.34 -13.24 0.66
CA PRO A 135 -0.68 -13.23 1.70
C PRO A 135 -1.35 -14.58 1.88
N SER A 136 -1.86 -14.81 3.09
CA SER A 136 -2.77 -15.93 3.35
C SER A 136 -4.14 -15.68 2.72
N ALA A 137 -4.93 -16.76 2.55
CA ALA A 137 -6.30 -16.64 2.06
C ALA A 137 -7.19 -15.74 2.94
N ALA A 138 -6.99 -15.77 4.26
CA ALA A 138 -7.71 -14.91 5.21
C ALA A 138 -7.36 -13.43 5.00
N GLN A 139 -6.08 -13.11 4.81
CA GLN A 139 -5.63 -11.75 4.51
C GLN A 139 -6.18 -11.26 3.17
N CYS A 140 -6.19 -12.12 2.14
CA CYS A 140 -6.86 -11.81 0.87
C CYS A 140 -8.34 -11.49 1.07
N GLN A 141 -9.03 -12.20 1.96
CA GLN A 141 -10.44 -11.95 2.26
C GLN A 141 -10.63 -10.59 2.96
N VAL A 142 -9.79 -10.24 3.93
CA VAL A 142 -9.83 -8.94 4.63
C VAL A 142 -9.68 -7.79 3.64
N VAL A 143 -8.60 -7.82 2.84
CA VAL A 143 -8.32 -6.78 1.86
C VAL A 143 -9.43 -6.68 0.81
N ARG A 144 -9.91 -7.82 0.29
CA ARG A 144 -11.00 -7.85 -0.69
C ARG A 144 -12.31 -7.28 -0.14
N ALA A 145 -12.68 -7.65 1.09
CA ALA A 145 -13.93 -7.19 1.71
C ALA A 145 -13.92 -5.67 1.90
N LEU A 146 -12.82 -5.10 2.40
CA LEU A 146 -12.66 -3.66 2.52
C LEU A 146 -12.67 -2.97 1.16
N PHE A 147 -11.94 -3.51 0.19
CA PHE A 147 -11.88 -2.94 -1.17
C PHE A 147 -13.27 -2.81 -1.78
N LEU A 148 -14.07 -3.89 -1.74
CA LEU A 148 -15.41 -3.95 -2.33
C LEU A 148 -16.44 -3.09 -1.59
N ALA A 149 -16.19 -2.72 -0.33
CA ALA A 149 -17.06 -1.81 0.41
C ALA A 149 -16.95 -0.36 -0.10
N HIS A 150 -15.84 0.02 -0.75
CA HIS A 150 -15.56 1.40 -1.15
C HIS A 150 -15.29 1.59 -2.65
N ASN A 151 -14.99 0.50 -3.37
CA ASN A 151 -14.63 0.53 -4.77
C ASN A 151 -15.43 -0.54 -5.54
N SER A 152 -15.83 -0.20 -6.77
CA SER A 152 -16.45 -1.17 -7.65
C SER A 152 -15.44 -2.24 -8.05
N PRO A 153 -15.87 -3.49 -8.28
CA PRO A 153 -15.04 -4.45 -8.99
C PRO A 153 -14.67 -3.86 -10.36
N VAL A 154 -13.39 -3.75 -10.67
CA VAL A 154 -12.98 -3.46 -12.05
C VAL A 154 -13.25 -4.74 -12.84
N ALA A 155 -13.92 -4.62 -14.00
CA ALA A 155 -14.18 -5.75 -14.88
C ALA A 155 -12.83 -6.46 -15.19
N ALA A 156 -12.83 -7.78 -15.00
CA ALA A 156 -11.69 -8.65 -15.28
C ALA A 156 -11.27 -8.60 -16.75
#